data_AF-A0A1V2PDY8-F1
#
_entry.id   AF-A0A1V2PDY8-F1
#
_cell.length_a   1.000
_cell.length_b   1.000
_cell.length_c   1.000
_cell.angle_alpha   90.00
_cell.angle_beta   90.00
_cell.angle_gamma   90.00
#
_symmetry.space_group_name_H-M   'P 1'
#
loop_
_entity.id
_entity.type
_entity.pdbx_description
1 polymer ?
#
loop_
_entity_poly.entity_id
_entity_poly.type
_entity_poly.pdbx_seq_one_letter_code
_entity_poly.pdbx_strand_id
1 'polypeptide(L)'
;MVRESGAAPAAAGSSSQDNILNAARALIGEKGYDGMAISDLSAQSGLPPSSIYYHFGNKFGVLAALLERTFEEMHGLFPNPTSFDDLPPLERLEAWFTAACRSLDQRPDYLRLLVAISVGPHKDADAVQQTVRRVRDYAHASWVDALTPIFAPNGGKNNQALVEQLAVLGRALTDGLSVTNSFDGMSYSSQVEPFVALIRGLAEQRRATAKRKR
;
A
#
# COMPACT_ATOMS: atom_id res chain seq x y z
N MET A 1 -5.50 -53.75 26.92
CA MET A 1 -6.53 -52.72 27.19
C MET A 1 -5.87 -51.76 28.17
N VAL A 2 -5.63 -50.47 27.92
CA VAL A 2 -6.36 -49.47 27.12
C VAL A 2 -5.33 -48.49 26.51
N ARG A 3 -5.63 -48.01 25.31
CA ARG A 3 -4.93 -46.94 24.58
C ARG A 3 -5.23 -45.61 25.26
N GLU A 4 -4.22 -44.77 25.49
CA GLU A 4 -4.44 -43.32 25.50
C GLU A 4 -3.59 -42.66 24.43
N SER A 5 -4.31 -41.91 23.61
CA SER A 5 -3.94 -41.38 22.31
C SER A 5 -3.24 -40.05 22.51
N GLY A 6 -1.94 -39.99 22.23
CA GLY A 6 -1.23 -38.73 22.03
C GLY A 6 -1.72 -38.07 20.74
N ALA A 7 -2.77 -37.26 20.84
CA ALA A 7 -3.14 -36.35 19.77
C ALA A 7 -2.11 -35.21 19.75
N ALA A 8 -1.28 -35.18 18.71
CA ALA A 8 -0.42 -34.06 18.37
C ALA A 8 -1.27 -32.78 18.17
N PRO A 9 -0.76 -31.58 18.48
CA PRO A 9 -1.49 -30.35 18.26
C PRO A 9 -1.71 -30.17 16.75
N ALA A 10 -2.97 -30.07 16.34
CA ALA A 10 -3.32 -29.72 14.97
C ALA A 10 -2.67 -28.36 14.65
N ALA A 11 -1.79 -28.32 13.65
CA ALA A 11 -1.45 -27.08 12.96
C ALA A 11 -2.76 -26.42 12.54
N ALA A 12 -3.00 -25.18 12.96
CA ALA A 12 -4.22 -24.45 12.67
C ALA A 12 -4.49 -24.49 11.15
N GLY A 13 -5.53 -25.23 10.74
CA GLY A 13 -5.89 -25.36 9.33
C GLY A 13 -6.27 -24.00 8.76
N SER A 14 -5.65 -23.60 7.65
CA SER A 14 -5.98 -22.37 6.94
C SER A 14 -7.47 -22.37 6.55
N SER A 15 -8.14 -21.24 6.75
CA SER A 15 -9.56 -21.13 6.42
C SER A 15 -9.79 -21.28 4.90
N SER A 16 -11.02 -21.60 4.48
CA SER A 16 -11.37 -21.61 3.05
C SER A 16 -11.08 -20.27 2.38
N GLN A 17 -11.27 -19.16 3.10
CA GLN A 17 -10.90 -17.83 2.61
C GLN A 17 -9.40 -17.70 2.40
N ASP A 18 -8.57 -18.14 3.35
CA ASP A 18 -7.11 -18.08 3.23
C ASP A 18 -6.60 -18.91 2.06
N ASN A 19 -7.17 -20.09 1.84
CA ASN A 19 -6.80 -20.95 0.70
C ASN A 19 -7.11 -20.26 -0.64
N ILE A 20 -8.27 -19.60 -0.75
CA ILE A 20 -8.64 -18.83 -1.95
C ILE A 20 -7.72 -17.62 -2.13
N LEU A 21 -7.43 -16.86 -1.08
CA LEU A 21 -6.56 -15.69 -1.16
C LEU A 21 -5.10 -16.05 -1.43
N ASN A 22 -4.62 -17.20 -0.94
CA ASN A 22 -3.29 -17.73 -1.28
C ASN A 22 -3.22 -18.15 -2.75
N ALA A 23 -4.24 -18.86 -3.25
CA ALA A 23 -4.36 -19.18 -4.66
C ALA A 23 -4.40 -17.91 -5.53
N ALA A 24 -5.16 -16.89 -5.11
CA ALA A 24 -5.24 -15.61 -5.81
C ALA A 24 -3.87 -14.92 -5.89
N ARG A 25 -3.14 -14.85 -4.77
CA ARG A 25 -1.79 -14.25 -4.73
C ARG A 25 -0.85 -14.95 -5.71
N ALA A 26 -0.85 -16.28 -5.73
CA ALA A 26 -0.02 -17.08 -6.63
C ALA A 26 -0.39 -16.86 -8.11
N LEU A 27 -1.68 -16.95 -8.45
CA LEU A 27 -2.17 -16.76 -9.82
C LEU A 27 -1.87 -15.36 -10.36
N ILE A 28 -2.00 -14.32 -9.53
CA ILE A 28 -1.67 -12.95 -9.92
C ILE A 28 -0.17 -12.83 -10.22
N GLY A 29 0.69 -13.47 -9.42
CA GLY A 29 2.13 -13.49 -9.66
C GLY A 29 2.51 -14.20 -10.97
N GLU A 30 1.77 -15.24 -11.36
CA GLU A 30 2.06 -16.05 -12.55
C GLU A 30 1.44 -15.48 -13.84
N LYS A 31 0.17 -15.07 -13.79
CA LYS A 31 -0.65 -14.74 -14.97
C LYS A 31 -1.06 -13.27 -15.03
N GLY A 32 -0.69 -12.48 -14.03
CA GLY A 32 -1.26 -11.15 -13.81
C GLY A 32 -2.71 -11.20 -13.32
N TYR A 33 -3.20 -10.07 -12.84
CA TYR A 33 -4.57 -9.99 -12.32
C TYR A 33 -5.63 -10.23 -13.40
N ASP A 34 -5.43 -9.73 -14.63
CA ASP A 34 -6.37 -9.91 -15.74
C ASP A 34 -6.47 -11.37 -16.18
N GLY A 35 -5.34 -12.10 -16.21
CA GLY A 35 -5.26 -13.50 -16.60
C GLY A 35 -5.85 -14.50 -15.61
N MET A 36 -6.16 -14.09 -14.37
CA MET A 36 -6.76 -14.95 -13.35
C MET A 36 -8.27 -15.12 -13.55
N ALA A 37 -8.77 -16.35 -13.64
CA ALA A 37 -10.21 -16.66 -13.65
C ALA A 37 -10.70 -17.32 -12.34
N ILE A 38 -12.02 -17.31 -12.12
CA ILE A 38 -12.64 -18.06 -10.99
C ILE A 38 -12.36 -19.57 -11.11
N SER A 39 -12.28 -20.09 -12.33
CA SER A 39 -11.91 -21.50 -12.57
C SER A 39 -10.47 -21.80 -12.14
N ASP A 40 -9.52 -20.88 -12.39
CA ASP A 40 -8.14 -21.02 -11.91
C ASP A 40 -8.10 -21.02 -10.39
N LEU A 41 -8.82 -20.08 -9.75
CA LEU A 41 -8.93 -20.01 -8.29
C LEU A 41 -9.49 -21.29 -7.71
N SER A 42 -10.52 -21.86 -8.33
CA SER A 42 -11.11 -23.12 -7.89
C SER A 42 -10.12 -24.27 -8.00
N ALA A 43 -9.43 -24.39 -9.15
CA ALA A 43 -8.43 -25.42 -9.38
C ALA A 43 -7.26 -25.32 -8.39
N GLN A 44 -6.77 -24.11 -8.11
CA GLN A 44 -5.59 -23.91 -7.26
C GLN A 44 -5.91 -23.90 -5.76
N SER A 45 -7.09 -23.44 -5.35
CA SER A 45 -7.51 -23.49 -3.94
C SER A 45 -8.10 -24.84 -3.53
N GLY A 46 -8.44 -25.71 -4.49
CA GLY A 46 -9.13 -26.97 -4.25
C GLY A 46 -10.59 -26.80 -3.79
N LEU A 47 -11.15 -25.59 -3.87
CA LEU A 47 -12.50 -25.27 -3.44
C LEU A 47 -13.42 -25.05 -4.65
N PRO A 48 -14.70 -25.44 -4.58
CA PRO A 48 -15.62 -25.28 -5.70
C PRO A 48 -15.90 -23.78 -5.96
N PRO A 49 -16.27 -23.39 -7.20
CA PRO A 49 -16.59 -22.00 -7.52
C PRO A 49 -17.68 -21.40 -6.62
N SER A 50 -18.64 -22.21 -6.16
CA SER A 50 -19.68 -21.79 -5.23
C SER A 50 -19.13 -21.25 -3.91
N SER A 51 -18.03 -21.81 -3.38
CA SER A 51 -17.37 -21.29 -2.18
C SER A 51 -16.71 -19.94 -2.44
N ILE A 52 -16.12 -19.74 -3.63
CA ILE A 52 -15.52 -18.45 -4.01
C ILE A 52 -16.59 -17.37 -4.12
N TYR A 53 -17.69 -17.66 -4.82
CA TYR A 53 -18.83 -16.74 -4.92
C TYR A 53 -19.47 -16.47 -3.56
N TYR A 54 -19.57 -17.47 -2.69
CA TYR A 54 -20.09 -17.30 -1.33
C TYR A 54 -19.24 -16.34 -0.50
N HIS A 55 -17.92 -16.49 -0.52
CA HIS A 55 -17.03 -15.66 0.30
C HIS A 55 -16.78 -14.27 -0.27
N PHE A 56 -16.72 -14.13 -1.60
CA PHE A 56 -16.18 -12.93 -2.25
C PHE A 56 -17.11 -12.32 -3.29
N GLY A 57 -18.20 -12.99 -3.66
CA GLY A 57 -19.19 -12.50 -4.63
C GLY A 57 -18.70 -12.52 -6.09
N ASN A 58 -17.48 -12.08 -6.37
CA ASN A 58 -16.88 -12.09 -7.71
C ASN A 58 -15.33 -12.01 -7.62
N LYS A 59 -14.67 -12.04 -8.79
CA LYS A 59 -13.21 -11.91 -8.90
C LYS A 59 -12.66 -10.64 -8.22
N PHE A 60 -13.36 -9.51 -8.34
CA PHE A 60 -12.94 -8.25 -7.72
C PHE A 60 -13.09 -8.24 -6.20
N GLY A 61 -14.09 -8.93 -5.65
CA GLY A 61 -14.17 -9.15 -4.21
C GLY A 61 -13.00 -9.98 -3.67
N VAL A 62 -12.51 -10.96 -4.45
CA VAL A 62 -11.28 -11.70 -4.11
C VAL A 62 -10.08 -10.75 -4.12
N LEU A 63 -9.96 -9.88 -5.13
CA LEU A 63 -8.86 -8.91 -5.21
C LEU A 63 -8.91 -7.87 -4.08
N ALA A 64 -10.10 -7.35 -3.74
CA ALA A 64 -10.27 -6.41 -2.63
C ALA A 64 -9.90 -7.08 -1.30
N ALA A 65 -10.37 -8.30 -1.04
CA ALA A 65 -9.99 -9.05 0.15
C ALA A 65 -8.48 -9.38 0.19
N LEU A 66 -7.88 -9.67 -0.96
CA LEU A 66 -6.42 -9.86 -1.06
C LEU A 66 -5.65 -8.56 -0.79
N LEU A 67 -6.13 -7.42 -1.29
CA LEU A 67 -5.55 -6.11 -1.01
C LEU A 67 -5.65 -5.78 0.47
N GLU A 68 -6.80 -6.01 1.08
CA GLU A 68 -7.02 -5.83 2.52
C GLU A 68 -6.05 -6.67 3.35
N ARG A 69 -5.95 -7.96 3.05
CA ARG A 69 -4.99 -8.86 3.71
C ARG A 69 -3.54 -8.42 3.50
N THR A 70 -3.19 -8.03 2.27
CA THR A 70 -1.84 -7.55 1.95
C THR A 70 -1.54 -6.24 2.67
N PHE A 71 -2.52 -5.35 2.80
CA PHE A 71 -2.38 -4.13 3.58
C PHE A 71 -2.14 -4.45 5.06
N GLU A 72 -2.87 -5.40 5.65
CA GLU A 72 -2.68 -5.80 7.04
C GLU A 72 -1.32 -6.46 7.29
N GLU A 73 -0.89 -7.36 6.39
CA GLU A 73 0.46 -7.94 6.39
C GLU A 73 1.54 -6.84 6.33
N MET A 74 1.30 -5.81 5.51
CA MET A 74 2.22 -4.70 5.31
C MET A 74 2.12 -3.60 6.36
N HIS A 75 1.00 -3.45 7.05
CA HIS A 75 0.74 -2.34 7.98
C HIS A 75 1.73 -2.37 9.15
N GLY A 76 2.11 -3.57 9.62
CA GLY A 76 3.18 -3.74 10.61
C GLY A 76 4.60 -3.54 10.07
N LEU A 77 4.78 -3.50 8.74
CA LEU A 77 6.07 -3.39 8.06
C LEU A 77 6.31 -2.00 7.46
N PHE A 78 5.25 -1.24 7.16
CA PHE A 78 5.39 0.12 6.69
C PHE A 78 5.86 1.02 7.83
N PRO A 79 6.93 1.80 7.61
CA PRO A 79 7.40 2.73 8.63
C PRO A 79 6.34 3.80 8.90
N ASN A 80 6.03 4.02 10.18
CA ASN A 80 5.29 5.20 10.60
C ASN A 80 6.24 6.42 10.54
N PRO A 81 5.85 7.54 9.92
CA PRO A 81 6.65 8.77 9.92
C PRO A 81 7.08 9.25 11.31
N THR A 82 6.26 9.01 12.36
CA THR A 82 6.56 9.45 13.73
C THR A 82 7.67 8.61 14.38
N SER A 83 8.03 7.45 13.82
CA SER A 83 9.16 6.64 14.29
C SER A 83 10.52 7.31 14.09
N PHE A 84 10.55 8.47 13.44
CA PHE A 84 11.76 9.25 13.11
C PHE A 84 11.68 10.69 13.64
N ASP A 85 10.86 10.93 14.68
CA ASP A 85 10.63 12.27 15.27
C ASP A 85 11.86 12.86 15.98
N ASP A 86 12.88 12.04 16.23
CA ASP A 86 14.19 12.45 16.76
C ASP A 86 15.08 13.13 15.70
N LEU A 87 14.76 12.98 14.42
CA LEU A 87 15.50 13.60 13.31
C LEU A 87 14.97 15.01 12.97
N PRO A 88 15.83 15.90 12.44
CA PRO A 88 15.38 17.15 11.83
C PRO A 88 14.31 16.92 10.75
N PRO A 89 13.34 17.83 10.54
CA PRO A 89 12.17 17.61 9.68
C PRO A 89 12.43 17.01 8.30
N LEU A 90 13.49 17.44 7.63
CA LEU A 90 13.81 16.97 6.29
C LEU A 90 14.53 15.62 6.29
N GLU A 91 15.40 15.38 7.27
CA GLU A 91 16.05 14.08 7.50
C GLU A 91 15.02 13.03 7.94
N ARG A 92 14.03 13.44 8.72
CA ARG A 92 12.85 12.63 9.07
C ARG A 92 12.09 12.16 7.83
N LEU A 93 11.74 13.09 6.93
CA LEU A 93 11.07 12.75 5.67
C LEU A 93 11.90 11.77 4.83
N GLU A 94 13.21 12.04 4.71
CA GLU A 94 14.13 11.20 3.93
C GLU A 94 14.25 9.79 4.52
N ALA A 95 14.44 9.66 5.83
CA ALA A 95 14.54 8.37 6.51
C ALA A 95 13.23 7.56 6.38
N TRP A 96 12.08 8.19 6.62
CA TRP A 96 10.77 7.57 6.44
C TRP A 96 10.54 7.14 4.99
N PHE A 97 10.77 8.03 4.02
CA PHE A 97 10.51 7.73 2.60
C PHE A 97 11.44 6.64 2.09
N THR A 98 12.70 6.62 2.53
CA THR A 98 13.66 5.54 2.24
C THR A 98 13.18 4.20 2.79
N ALA A 99 12.69 4.17 4.03
CA ALA A 99 12.16 2.95 4.62
C ALA A 99 10.86 2.49 3.90
N ALA A 100 9.97 3.44 3.53
CA ALA A 100 8.74 3.13 2.82
C ALA A 100 9.01 2.57 1.42
N CYS A 101 9.93 3.18 0.66
CA CYS A 101 10.36 2.68 -0.64
C CYS A 101 11.01 1.29 -0.55
N ARG A 102 11.81 1.02 0.49
CA ARG A 102 12.38 -0.33 0.72
C ARG A 102 11.29 -1.37 0.96
N SER A 103 10.26 -1.06 1.75
CA SER A 103 9.12 -1.96 1.94
C SER A 103 8.36 -2.22 0.62
N LEU A 104 8.24 -1.21 -0.24
CA LEU A 104 7.63 -1.34 -1.57
C LEU A 104 8.50 -2.14 -2.55
N ASP A 105 9.82 -2.00 -2.50
CA ASP A 105 10.75 -2.80 -3.31
C ASP A 105 10.68 -4.29 -2.94
N GLN A 106 10.47 -4.60 -1.65
CA GLN A 106 10.31 -5.98 -1.17
C GLN A 106 8.95 -6.59 -1.52
N ARG A 107 7.91 -5.75 -1.62
CA ARG A 107 6.51 -6.17 -1.88
C ARG A 107 5.86 -5.29 -2.96
N PRO A 108 6.36 -5.33 -4.21
CA PRO A 108 5.85 -4.48 -5.29
C PRO A 108 4.43 -4.87 -5.73
N ASP A 109 3.97 -6.08 -5.38
CA ASP A 109 2.61 -6.56 -5.64
C ASP A 109 1.54 -5.71 -4.96
N TYR A 110 1.86 -5.11 -3.81
CA TYR A 110 0.92 -4.31 -3.02
C TYR A 110 0.36 -3.10 -3.79
N LEU A 111 1.21 -2.21 -4.31
CA LEU A 111 0.74 -1.04 -5.07
C LEU A 111 0.20 -1.42 -6.45
N ARG A 112 0.76 -2.46 -7.08
CA ARG A 112 0.23 -2.96 -8.36
C ARG A 112 -1.21 -3.44 -8.22
N LEU A 113 -1.51 -4.19 -7.16
CA LEU A 113 -2.87 -4.64 -6.84
C LEU A 113 -3.79 -3.45 -6.54
N LEU A 114 -3.33 -2.49 -5.74
CA LEU A 114 -4.08 -1.26 -5.45
C LEU A 114 -4.44 -0.51 -6.74
N VAL A 115 -3.47 -0.27 -7.62
CA VAL A 115 -3.68 0.45 -8.88
C VAL A 115 -4.62 -0.32 -9.80
N ALA A 116 -4.39 -1.63 -9.99
CA ALA A 116 -5.22 -2.48 -10.85
C ALA A 116 -6.70 -2.46 -10.42
N ILE A 117 -6.97 -2.59 -9.12
CA ILE A 117 -8.34 -2.54 -8.58
C ILE A 117 -8.93 -1.12 -8.72
N SER A 118 -8.11 -0.08 -8.55
CA SER A 118 -8.56 1.32 -8.61
C SER A 118 -9.02 1.77 -10.00
N VAL A 119 -8.52 1.13 -11.07
CA VAL A 119 -8.86 1.47 -12.46
C VAL A 119 -9.63 0.37 -13.20
N GLY A 120 -9.81 -0.79 -12.54
CA GLY A 120 -10.46 -1.95 -13.11
C GLY A 120 -11.99 -1.85 -13.20
N PRO A 121 -12.64 -2.81 -13.88
CA PRO A 121 -14.08 -2.91 -13.84
C PRO A 121 -14.56 -3.14 -12.40
N HIS A 122 -15.73 -2.61 -12.06
CA HIS A 122 -16.26 -2.64 -10.69
C HIS A 122 -15.44 -1.89 -9.63
N LYS A 123 -14.55 -0.96 -10.03
CA LYS A 123 -13.92 0.01 -9.09
C LYS A 123 -14.94 0.78 -8.23
N ASP A 124 -16.17 0.89 -8.72
CA ASP A 124 -17.27 1.58 -8.05
C ASP A 124 -18.13 0.66 -7.17
N ALA A 125 -17.80 -0.62 -7.04
CA ALA A 125 -18.44 -1.50 -6.09
C ALA A 125 -18.08 -1.10 -4.65
N ASP A 126 -19.07 -1.05 -3.75
CA ASP A 126 -18.91 -0.52 -2.39
C ASP A 126 -17.77 -1.18 -1.61
N ALA A 127 -17.70 -2.51 -1.63
CA ALA A 127 -16.64 -3.25 -0.94
C ALA A 127 -15.24 -2.91 -1.47
N VAL A 128 -15.11 -2.77 -2.80
CA VAL A 128 -13.85 -2.39 -3.44
C VAL A 128 -13.48 -0.95 -3.06
N GLN A 129 -14.42 -0.02 -3.15
CA GLN A 129 -14.19 1.38 -2.77
C GLN A 129 -13.78 1.50 -1.29
N GLN A 130 -14.42 0.75 -0.40
CA GLN A 130 -14.12 0.79 1.03
C GLN A 130 -12.68 0.37 1.32
N THR A 131 -12.24 -0.76 0.78
CA THR A 131 -10.85 -1.23 0.92
C THR A 131 -9.85 -0.24 0.33
N VAL A 132 -10.08 0.21 -0.92
CA VAL A 132 -9.17 1.14 -1.60
C VAL A 132 -9.07 2.47 -0.85
N ARG A 133 -10.19 3.00 -0.34
CA ARG A 133 -10.20 4.23 0.48
C ARG A 133 -9.40 4.04 1.75
N ARG A 134 -9.62 2.97 2.51
CA ARG A 134 -8.87 2.68 3.75
C ARG A 134 -7.36 2.69 3.52
N VAL A 135 -6.91 2.01 2.47
CA VAL A 135 -5.50 1.98 2.06
C VAL A 135 -4.98 3.38 1.69
N ARG A 136 -5.72 4.10 0.85
CA ARG A 136 -5.32 5.44 0.38
C ARG A 136 -5.31 6.47 1.51
N ASP A 137 -6.26 6.40 2.43
CA ASP A 137 -6.36 7.30 3.58
C ASP A 137 -5.18 7.10 4.54
N TYR A 138 -4.78 5.85 4.80
CA TYR A 138 -3.58 5.56 5.58
C TYR A 138 -2.31 6.12 4.92
N ALA A 139 -2.14 5.88 3.61
CA ALA A 139 -0.99 6.42 2.88
C ALA A 139 -1.00 7.96 2.89
N HIS A 140 -2.18 8.57 2.75
CA HIS A 140 -2.34 10.02 2.72
C HIS A 140 -1.98 10.63 4.08
N ALA A 141 -2.48 10.07 5.17
CA ALA A 141 -2.12 10.49 6.53
C ALA A 141 -0.61 10.40 6.77
N SER A 142 0.03 9.29 6.36
CA SER A 142 1.49 9.14 6.49
C SER A 142 2.27 10.24 5.75
N TRP A 143 1.84 10.61 4.55
CA TRP A 143 2.44 11.73 3.81
C TRP A 143 2.23 13.08 4.51
N VAL A 144 1.01 13.34 4.99
CA VAL A 144 0.70 14.56 5.75
C VAL A 144 1.58 14.67 7.00
N ASP A 145 1.72 13.58 7.75
CA ASP A 145 2.54 13.53 8.97
C ASP A 145 4.02 13.77 8.68
N ALA A 146 4.55 13.24 7.57
CA ALA A 146 5.93 13.44 7.17
C ALA A 146 6.21 14.87 6.66
N LEU A 147 5.23 15.51 6.01
CA LEU A 147 5.40 16.83 5.37
C LEU A 147 5.07 18.01 6.30
N THR A 148 4.19 17.80 7.28
CA THR A 148 3.72 18.85 8.22
C THR A 148 4.87 19.56 8.94
N PRO A 149 5.87 18.88 9.52
CA PRO A 149 6.99 19.55 10.20
C PRO A 149 7.83 20.44 9.29
N ILE A 150 7.83 20.19 7.98
CA ILE A 150 8.59 20.96 6.99
C ILE A 150 7.82 22.21 6.56
N PHE A 151 6.55 22.03 6.20
CA PHE A 151 5.77 23.06 5.51
C PHE A 151 4.75 23.78 6.38
N ALA A 152 4.33 23.17 7.49
CA ALA A 152 3.32 23.72 8.40
C ALA A 152 3.70 23.57 9.91
N PRO A 153 4.96 23.81 10.33
CA PRO A 153 5.40 23.52 11.72
C PRO A 153 4.65 24.30 12.80
N ASN A 154 4.14 25.49 12.48
CA ASN A 154 3.37 26.33 13.41
C ASN A 154 1.87 26.34 13.09
N GLY A 155 1.41 25.41 12.24
CA GLY A 155 0.08 25.45 11.67
C GLY A 155 -0.17 26.64 10.73
N GLY A 156 -1.41 26.75 10.25
CA GLY A 156 -1.88 27.81 9.36
C GLY A 156 -2.55 27.27 8.10
N LYS A 157 -3.77 27.77 7.80
CA LYS A 157 -4.64 27.21 6.75
C LYS A 157 -3.95 27.05 5.39
N ASN A 158 -3.20 28.06 4.94
CA ASN A 158 -2.52 28.01 3.64
C ASN A 158 -1.38 26.98 3.61
N ASN A 159 -0.67 26.81 4.73
CA ASN A 159 0.40 25.82 4.83
C ASN A 159 -0.16 24.40 4.92
N GLN A 160 -1.27 24.22 5.65
CA GLN A 160 -1.97 22.94 5.70
C GLN A 160 -2.49 22.55 4.32
N ALA A 161 -3.12 23.48 3.59
CA ALA A 161 -3.60 23.22 2.24
C ALA A 161 -2.45 22.79 1.29
N LEU A 162 -1.25 23.36 1.45
CA LEU A 162 -0.07 22.93 0.70
C LEU A 162 0.36 21.51 1.09
N VAL A 163 0.39 21.19 2.39
CA VAL A 163 0.72 19.83 2.87
C VAL A 163 -0.24 18.80 2.27
N GLU A 164 -1.53 19.07 2.26
CA GLU A 164 -2.54 18.19 1.64
C GLU A 164 -2.27 17.96 0.14
N GLN A 165 -1.95 19.03 -0.60
CA GLN A 165 -1.61 18.94 -2.02
C GLN A 165 -0.33 18.13 -2.26
N LEU A 166 0.71 18.37 -1.47
CA LEU A 166 1.96 17.62 -1.56
C LEU A 166 1.77 16.14 -1.17
N ALA A 167 0.89 15.83 -0.22
CA ALA A 167 0.56 14.46 0.13
C ALA A 167 -0.14 13.72 -1.02
N VAL A 168 -1.05 14.39 -1.75
CA VAL A 168 -1.63 13.84 -2.98
C VAL A 168 -0.55 13.57 -4.03
N LEU A 169 0.38 14.51 -4.23
CA LEU A 169 1.49 14.33 -5.18
C LEU A 169 2.43 13.19 -4.78
N GLY A 170 2.76 13.05 -3.50
CA GLY A 170 3.58 11.95 -2.98
C GLY A 170 2.93 10.58 -3.23
N ARG A 171 1.61 10.45 -3.01
CA ARG A 171 0.89 9.22 -3.36
C ARG A 171 0.84 8.97 -4.87
N ALA A 172 0.60 10.01 -5.66
CA ALA A 172 0.57 9.90 -7.12
C ALA A 172 1.92 9.46 -7.68
N LEU A 173 3.02 9.94 -7.10
CA LEU A 173 4.37 9.47 -7.40
C LEU A 173 4.50 7.97 -7.14
N THR A 174 4.14 7.50 -5.94
CA THR A 174 4.27 6.06 -5.61
C THR A 174 3.36 5.18 -6.47
N ASP A 175 2.14 5.62 -6.76
CA ASP A 175 1.23 4.92 -7.69
C ASP A 175 1.86 4.81 -9.09
N GLY A 176 2.42 5.91 -9.61
CA GLY A 176 3.10 5.93 -10.91
C GLY A 176 4.35 5.05 -10.95
N LEU A 177 5.14 5.05 -9.87
CA LEU A 177 6.32 4.19 -9.76
C LEU A 177 5.97 2.71 -9.75
N SER A 178 4.78 2.33 -9.26
CA SER A 178 4.34 0.93 -9.36
C SER A 178 4.15 0.47 -10.80
N VAL A 179 3.70 1.37 -11.68
CA VAL A 179 3.56 1.11 -13.11
C VAL A 179 4.93 1.05 -13.76
N THR A 180 5.80 2.04 -13.53
CA THR A 180 7.18 2.03 -14.08
C THR A 180 7.98 0.81 -13.60
N ASN A 181 7.88 0.45 -12.33
CA ASN A 181 8.52 -0.77 -11.78
C ASN A 181 8.03 -2.05 -12.48
N SER A 182 6.78 -2.08 -12.96
CA SER A 182 6.22 -3.25 -13.66
C SER A 182 6.74 -3.42 -15.09
N PHE A 183 7.13 -2.33 -15.77
CA PHE A 183 7.66 -2.37 -17.14
C PHE A 183 9.18 -2.34 -17.19
N ASP A 184 9.80 -1.48 -16.38
CA ASP A 184 11.21 -1.13 -16.50
C ASP A 184 12.07 -1.72 -15.37
N GLY A 185 11.46 -2.41 -14.39
CA GLY A 185 12.16 -2.95 -13.22
C GLY A 185 12.74 -1.88 -12.29
N MET A 186 12.36 -0.61 -12.48
CA MET A 186 12.81 0.53 -11.67
C MET A 186 12.42 0.37 -10.20
N SER A 187 13.40 0.41 -9.30
CA SER A 187 13.17 0.37 -7.85
C SER A 187 12.53 1.66 -7.34
N TYR A 188 11.62 1.56 -6.39
CA TYR A 188 11.05 2.71 -5.68
C TYR A 188 12.13 3.52 -4.96
N SER A 189 13.12 2.83 -4.38
CA SER A 189 14.25 3.46 -3.67
C SER A 189 15.10 4.37 -4.58
N SER A 190 15.09 4.15 -5.90
CA SER A 190 15.83 5.01 -6.86
C SER A 190 15.31 6.46 -6.90
N GLN A 191 14.07 6.70 -6.43
CA GLN A 191 13.44 8.02 -6.48
C GLN A 191 13.52 8.80 -5.18
N VAL A 192 14.10 8.21 -4.14
CA VAL A 192 14.23 8.85 -2.82
C VAL A 192 15.04 10.15 -2.92
N GLU A 193 16.27 10.07 -3.43
CA GLU A 193 17.16 11.23 -3.51
C GLU A 193 16.59 12.37 -4.38
N PRO A 194 16.12 12.13 -5.63
CA PRO A 194 15.51 13.16 -6.45
C PRO A 194 14.29 13.80 -5.78
N PHE A 195 13.43 13.00 -5.14
CA PHE A 195 12.23 13.52 -4.47
C PHE A 195 12.58 14.37 -3.24
N VAL A 196 13.51 13.91 -2.40
CA VAL A 196 13.95 14.67 -1.22
C VAL A 196 14.62 15.98 -1.65
N ALA A 197 15.41 15.98 -2.72
CA ALA A 197 16.00 17.20 -3.28
C ALA A 197 14.93 18.21 -3.73
N LEU A 198 13.85 17.75 -4.39
CA LEU A 198 12.72 18.60 -4.78
C LEU A 198 12.03 19.23 -3.55
N ILE A 199 11.76 18.43 -2.52
CA ILE A 199 11.14 18.92 -1.28
C ILE A 199 12.05 19.93 -0.55
N ARG A 200 13.36 19.65 -0.49
CA ARG A 200 14.36 20.56 0.08
C ARG A 200 14.35 21.91 -0.62
N GLY A 201 14.45 21.92 -1.96
CA GLY A 201 14.43 23.15 -2.75
C GLY A 201 13.15 23.97 -2.55
N LEU A 202 12.00 23.30 -2.50
CA LEU A 202 10.72 23.98 -2.22
C LEU A 202 10.69 24.60 -0.82
N ALA A 203 11.18 23.89 0.20
CA ALA A 203 11.24 24.40 1.57
C ALA A 203 12.16 25.63 1.69
N GLU A 204 13.33 25.60 1.04
CA GLU A 204 14.29 26.71 1.00
C GLU A 204 13.70 27.95 0.31
N GLN A 205 13.08 27.76 -0.86
CA GLN A 205 12.45 28.85 -1.61
C GLN A 205 11.38 29.56 -0.76
N ARG A 206 10.54 28.80 -0.06
CA ARG A 206 9.48 29.38 0.79
C ARG A 206 10.05 30.15 1.98
N ARG A 207 11.12 29.64 2.62
CA ARG A 207 11.81 30.36 3.69
C ARG A 207 12.38 31.69 3.18
N ALA A 208 12.96 31.71 1.98
CA ALA A 208 13.47 32.93 1.37
C ALA A 208 12.35 33.94 1.05
N THR A 209 11.21 33.49 0.51
CA THR A 209 10.07 34.37 0.24
C THR A 209 9.45 34.95 1.51
N ALA A 210 9.37 34.16 2.60
CA ALA A 210 8.86 34.63 3.88
C ALA A 210 9.76 35.70 4.52
N LYS A 211 11.08 35.57 4.39
CA LYS A 211 12.04 36.58 4.87
C LYS A 211 11.96 37.90 4.10
N ARG A 212 11.66 37.88 2.79
CA ARG A 212 11.52 39.10 1.97
C ARG A 212 10.23 39.88 2.22
N LYS A 213 9.21 39.25 2.82
CA LYS A 213 7.92 39.87 3.15
C LYS A 213 7.86 40.45 4.57
N ARG A 214 8.91 40.25 5.36
CA ARG A 214 9.09 40.83 6.70
C ARG A 214 10.07 42.00 6.60
#